data_AF-A0A416D0C0-F1
#
_entry.id   AF-A0A416D0C0-F1
#
_cell.length_a   1.000
_cell.length_b   1.000
_cell.length_c   1.000
_cell.angle_alpha   90.00
_cell.angle_beta   90.00
_cell.angle_gamma   90.00
#
_symmetry.space_group_name_H-M   'P 1'
#
loop_
_entity.id
_entity.type
_entity.pdbx_description
1 polymer ?
#
loop_
_entity_poly.entity_id
_entity_poly.type
_entity_poly.pdbx_seq_one_letter_code
_entity_poly.pdbx_strand_id
1 'polypeptide(L)'
;MKHFPIKVILLSLFIVINLTVICTFPTPMSDNDSEEVVNNLATFLNKNDITVSPTIIDKETKKVSSATLQNFIEDRDAFAKNILGAKKEVTKNGETYTANENQVIFDGNKFSFVPKTPVALSETHGIDAVNASKKGKKIAAYYGFDSQNALIISSDDNGKYHIFMTYTIENLPVFNDYMTFDITSAGLMGFSGVWFTQNSLGEYRNVKSVTDALLEFSASKDKPNKKIEISDITLGYNIVDFDTSPTELQPVWRITLKDGSKYYINA
;
A
#
# COMPACT_ATOMS: atom_id res chain seq x y z
N MET A 1 -27.55 -23.54 -61.53
CA MET A 1 -26.84 -23.37 -60.24
C MET A 1 -26.09 -22.04 -60.30
N LYS A 2 -26.37 -21.09 -59.40
CA LYS A 2 -25.69 -19.78 -59.41
C LYS A 2 -24.28 -19.96 -58.84
N HIS A 3 -23.26 -19.80 -59.69
CA HIS A 3 -21.87 -19.76 -59.25
C HIS A 3 -21.61 -18.43 -58.54
N PHE A 4 -21.49 -18.47 -57.21
CA PHE A 4 -20.99 -17.31 -56.47
C PHE A 4 -19.50 -17.15 -56.76
N PRO A 5 -19.03 -15.96 -57.14
CA PRO A 5 -17.61 -15.73 -57.38
C PRO A 5 -16.85 -15.98 -56.08
N ILE A 6 -15.74 -16.73 -56.16
CA ILE A 6 -14.90 -17.15 -55.02
C ILE A 6 -14.54 -15.97 -54.09
N LYS A 7 -14.39 -14.77 -54.65
CA LYS A 7 -14.14 -13.52 -53.91
C LYS A 7 -15.25 -13.16 -52.91
N VAL A 8 -16.52 -13.43 -53.23
CA VAL A 8 -17.67 -13.16 -52.35
C VAL A 8 -17.74 -14.18 -51.22
N ILE A 9 -17.35 -15.43 -51.47
CA ILE A 9 -17.26 -16.49 -50.45
C ILE A 9 -16.14 -16.19 -49.45
N LEU A 10 -14.97 -15.78 -49.95
CA LEU A 10 -13.84 -15.39 -49.10
C LEU A 10 -14.16 -14.16 -48.23
N LEU A 11 -14.82 -13.15 -48.79
CA LEU A 11 -15.19 -11.95 -48.05
C LEU A 11 -16.23 -12.25 -46.95
N SER A 12 -17.22 -13.09 -47.25
CA SER A 12 -18.22 -13.51 -46.26
C SER A 12 -17.62 -14.39 -45.16
N LEU A 13 -16.69 -15.29 -45.50
CA LEU A 13 -15.94 -16.06 -44.50
C LEU A 13 -15.11 -15.15 -43.58
N PHE A 14 -14.46 -14.13 -44.13
CA PHE A 14 -13.67 -13.17 -43.36
C PHE A 14 -14.54 -12.34 -42.41
N ILE A 15 -15.73 -11.94 -42.83
CA ILE A 15 -16.70 -11.23 -41.97
C ILE A 15 -17.20 -12.14 -40.85
N VAL A 16 -17.52 -13.39 -41.13
CA VAL A 16 -17.97 -14.36 -40.13
C VAL A 16 -16.88 -14.64 -39.10
N ILE A 17 -15.62 -14.82 -39.54
CA ILE A 17 -14.49 -15.02 -38.62
C ILE A 17 -14.28 -13.79 -37.73
N ASN A 18 -14.30 -12.58 -38.30
CA ASN A 18 -14.15 -11.36 -37.50
C ASN A 18 -15.33 -11.13 -36.55
N LEU A 19 -16.58 -11.44 -36.94
CA LEU A 19 -17.72 -11.40 -36.02
C LEU A 19 -17.58 -12.43 -34.90
N THR A 20 -17.08 -13.63 -35.20
CA THR A 20 -16.85 -14.68 -34.19
C THR A 20 -15.77 -14.27 -33.21
N VAL A 21 -14.71 -13.59 -33.68
CA VAL A 21 -13.65 -13.00 -32.83
C VAL A 21 -14.20 -11.86 -31.97
N ILE A 22 -15.06 -10.99 -32.50
CA ILE A 22 -15.69 -9.91 -31.73
C ILE A 22 -16.68 -10.46 -30.68
N CYS A 23 -17.36 -11.57 -30.98
CA CYS A 23 -18.25 -12.27 -30.04
C CYS A 23 -17.53 -13.17 -29.03
N THR A 24 -16.20 -13.35 -29.13
CA THR A 24 -15.39 -14.16 -28.19
C THR A 24 -14.52 -13.32 -27.25
N PHE A 25 -14.62 -11.98 -27.31
CA PHE A 25 -14.14 -11.08 -26.25
C PHE A 25 -15.26 -10.78 -25.25
N PRO A 26 -14.90 -10.59 -23.96
CA PRO A 26 -15.58 -11.26 -22.86
C PRO A 26 -16.99 -10.71 -22.67
N THR A 27 -17.97 -11.60 -22.83
CA THR A 27 -19.15 -11.53 -21.98
C THR A 27 -18.67 -11.43 -20.53
N PRO A 28 -19.29 -10.59 -19.66
CA PRO A 28 -19.03 -10.68 -18.24
C PRO A 28 -19.21 -12.15 -17.86
N MET A 29 -18.12 -12.76 -17.38
CA MET A 29 -18.09 -14.14 -16.91
C MET A 29 -19.29 -14.27 -15.97
N SER A 30 -20.18 -15.23 -16.22
CA SER A 30 -21.36 -15.35 -15.38
C SER A 30 -20.87 -15.59 -13.94
N ASP A 31 -21.55 -15.02 -12.95
CA ASP A 31 -21.11 -15.11 -11.54
C ASP A 31 -20.84 -16.56 -11.13
N ASN A 32 -21.61 -17.51 -11.67
CA ASN A 32 -21.43 -18.95 -11.46
C ASN A 32 -20.09 -19.49 -11.97
N ASP A 33 -19.64 -19.08 -13.17
CA ASP A 33 -18.36 -19.53 -13.74
C ASP A 33 -17.19 -18.97 -12.91
N SER A 34 -17.34 -17.75 -12.38
CA SER A 34 -16.34 -17.14 -11.51
C SER A 34 -16.21 -17.85 -10.15
N GLU A 35 -17.32 -18.33 -9.58
CA GLU A 35 -17.33 -19.07 -8.32
C GLU A 35 -16.70 -20.44 -8.44
N GLU A 36 -17.01 -21.16 -9.52
CA GLU A 36 -16.41 -22.48 -9.77
C GLU A 36 -14.89 -22.38 -9.88
N VAL A 37 -14.39 -21.39 -10.63
CA VAL A 37 -12.94 -21.16 -10.78
C VAL A 37 -12.28 -20.88 -9.43
N VAL A 38 -12.85 -20.01 -8.60
CA VAL A 38 -12.31 -19.68 -7.27
C VAL A 38 -12.32 -20.89 -6.34
N ASN A 39 -13.40 -21.66 -6.34
CA ASN A 39 -13.51 -22.87 -5.51
C ASN A 39 -12.54 -23.97 -5.96
N ASN A 40 -12.35 -24.14 -7.27
CA ASN A 40 -11.38 -25.06 -7.84
C ASN A 40 -9.95 -24.65 -7.49
N LEU A 41 -9.63 -23.35 -7.54
CA LEU A 41 -8.34 -22.82 -7.09
C LEU A 41 -8.10 -23.11 -5.60
N ALA A 42 -9.06 -22.79 -4.73
CA ALA A 42 -8.94 -23.05 -3.30
C ALA A 42 -8.72 -24.54 -3.01
N THR A 43 -9.42 -25.41 -3.74
CA THR A 43 -9.24 -26.86 -3.64
C THR A 43 -7.86 -27.31 -4.10
N PHE A 44 -7.37 -26.77 -5.21
CA PHE A 44 -6.03 -27.04 -5.72
C PHE A 44 -4.95 -26.61 -4.72
N LEU A 45 -5.04 -25.39 -4.20
CA LEU A 45 -4.09 -24.86 -3.22
C LEU A 45 -4.09 -25.71 -1.94
N ASN A 46 -5.28 -26.11 -1.47
CA ASN A 46 -5.39 -26.92 -0.26
C ASN A 46 -4.73 -28.31 -0.40
N LYS A 47 -4.77 -28.90 -1.61
CA LYS A 47 -4.03 -30.15 -1.91
C LYS A 47 -2.51 -29.97 -1.87
N ASN A 48 -2.02 -28.73 -1.96
CA ASN A 48 -0.60 -28.37 -1.92
C ASN A 48 -0.23 -27.68 -0.59
N ASP A 49 -0.94 -28.00 0.49
CA ASP A 49 -0.72 -27.46 1.85
C ASP A 49 -0.87 -25.94 1.97
N ILE A 50 -1.61 -25.31 1.07
CA ILE A 50 -1.94 -23.87 1.10
C ILE A 50 -3.45 -23.70 1.29
N THR A 51 -3.88 -23.22 2.45
CA THR A 51 -5.28 -22.93 2.72
C THR A 51 -5.56 -21.44 2.49
N VAL A 52 -6.60 -21.13 1.71
CA VAL A 52 -7.10 -19.78 1.43
C VAL A 52 -8.62 -19.81 1.43
N SER A 53 -9.27 -18.77 1.99
CA SER A 53 -10.72 -18.65 1.90
C SER A 53 -11.14 -18.18 0.50
N PRO A 54 -12.11 -18.83 -0.17
CA PRO A 54 -12.70 -18.31 -1.41
C PRO A 54 -13.17 -16.86 -1.31
N THR A 55 -13.60 -16.42 -0.12
CA THR A 55 -14.16 -15.08 0.12
C THR A 55 -13.14 -13.95 0.04
N ILE A 56 -11.83 -14.26 0.14
CA ILE A 56 -10.75 -13.25 0.05
C ILE A 56 -10.11 -13.24 -1.34
N ILE A 57 -10.59 -14.07 -2.26
CA ILE A 57 -10.12 -14.11 -3.66
C ILE A 57 -10.99 -13.14 -4.45
N ASP A 58 -10.40 -11.98 -4.73
CA ASP A 58 -11.03 -10.98 -5.60
C ASP A 58 -11.14 -11.49 -7.04
N LYS A 59 -12.31 -11.27 -7.62
CA LYS A 59 -12.68 -11.71 -8.97
C LYS A 59 -12.70 -10.54 -9.96
N GLU A 60 -12.63 -9.30 -9.47
CA GLU A 60 -12.74 -8.13 -10.32
C GLU A 60 -11.44 -7.87 -11.09
N THR A 61 -11.60 -7.55 -12.37
CA THR A 61 -10.48 -7.03 -13.16
C THR A 61 -10.21 -5.60 -12.75
N LYS A 62 -8.97 -5.31 -12.34
CA LYS A 62 -8.54 -3.96 -11.95
C LYS A 62 -7.56 -3.37 -12.96
N LYS A 63 -7.56 -2.04 -13.04
CA LYS A 63 -6.54 -1.27 -13.75
C LYS A 63 -5.88 -0.32 -12.76
N VAL A 64 -4.56 -0.31 -12.77
CA VAL A 64 -3.75 0.56 -11.91
C VAL A 64 -2.56 1.09 -12.69
N SER A 65 -1.99 2.19 -12.25
CA SER A 65 -0.78 2.77 -12.81
C SER A 65 0.47 2.34 -12.03
N SER A 66 1.64 2.34 -12.68
CA SER A 66 2.89 2.49 -11.91
C SER A 66 2.96 3.90 -11.34
N ALA A 67 3.81 4.12 -10.34
CA ALA A 67 3.92 5.44 -9.73
C ALA A 67 5.37 5.75 -9.38
N THR A 68 5.69 7.03 -9.38
CA THR A 68 6.96 7.52 -8.85
C THR A 68 6.68 8.29 -7.57
N LEU A 69 7.37 7.92 -6.51
CA LEU A 69 7.29 8.62 -5.23
C LEU A 69 8.56 9.42 -4.95
N GLN A 70 8.42 10.52 -4.24
CA GLN A 70 9.51 11.37 -3.77
C GLN A 70 9.53 11.34 -2.25
N ASN A 71 10.72 11.19 -1.66
CA ASN A 71 10.90 11.34 -0.22
C ASN A 71 10.54 12.77 0.18
N PHE A 72 9.65 12.91 1.18
CA PHE A 72 9.22 14.19 1.72
C PHE A 72 10.38 15.00 2.32
N ILE A 73 11.41 14.33 2.85
CA ILE A 73 12.56 14.96 3.49
C ILE A 73 13.70 15.10 2.48
N GLU A 74 13.75 16.25 1.80
CA GLU A 74 14.85 16.60 0.89
C GLU A 74 16.05 17.19 1.63
N ASP A 75 15.81 18.01 2.67
CA ASP A 75 16.84 18.62 3.52
C ASP A 75 16.61 18.22 4.98
N ARG A 76 17.46 17.31 5.47
CA ARG A 76 17.41 16.81 6.85
C ARG A 76 17.71 17.90 7.88
N ASP A 77 18.61 18.84 7.58
CA ASP A 77 18.96 19.92 8.51
C ASP A 77 17.79 20.89 8.64
N ALA A 78 17.15 21.27 7.53
CA ALA A 78 15.96 22.12 7.53
C ALA A 78 14.78 21.43 8.21
N PHE A 79 14.53 20.16 7.89
CA PHE A 79 13.49 19.36 8.53
C PHE A 79 13.70 19.27 10.05
N ALA A 80 14.89 18.87 10.52
CA ALA A 80 15.16 18.74 11.94
C ALA A 80 15.01 20.07 12.69
N LYS A 81 15.47 21.18 12.11
CA LYS A 81 15.27 22.53 12.66
C LYS A 81 13.79 22.90 12.74
N ASN A 82 13.01 22.55 11.74
CA ASN A 82 11.56 22.80 11.74
C ASN A 82 10.87 22.04 12.88
N ILE A 83 11.15 20.74 13.03
CA ILE A 83 10.56 19.89 14.07
C ILE A 83 11.00 20.34 15.49
N LEU A 84 12.28 20.65 15.68
CA LEU A 84 12.83 21.07 16.97
C LEU A 84 12.48 22.53 17.34
N GLY A 85 12.14 23.33 16.33
CA GLY A 85 11.76 24.74 16.41
C GLY A 85 12.84 25.67 15.88
N ALA A 86 12.53 26.40 14.80
CA ALA A 86 13.47 27.18 13.99
C ALA A 86 14.30 28.26 14.74
N LYS A 87 13.89 28.66 15.95
CA LYS A 87 14.57 29.69 16.76
C LYS A 87 15.58 29.12 17.77
N LYS A 88 15.69 27.80 17.87
CA LYS A 88 16.58 27.16 18.85
C LYS A 88 17.92 26.83 18.22
N GLU A 89 18.98 26.92 19.01
CA GLU A 89 20.26 26.34 18.63
C GLU A 89 20.11 24.81 18.58
N VAL A 90 20.24 24.26 17.38
CA VAL A 90 20.19 22.82 17.14
C VAL A 90 21.63 22.30 17.08
N THR A 91 21.94 21.35 17.94
CA THR A 91 23.22 20.62 17.92
C THR A 91 23.06 19.35 17.09
N LYS A 92 24.05 19.03 16.25
CA LYS A 92 24.08 17.83 15.42
C LYS A 92 25.23 16.92 15.86
N ASN A 93 24.93 15.65 16.09
CA ASN A 93 25.91 14.59 16.37
C ASN A 93 25.56 13.36 15.52
N GLY A 94 26.29 13.17 14.42
CA GLY A 94 25.93 12.17 13.40
C GLY A 94 24.53 12.44 12.83
N GLU A 95 23.68 11.41 12.86
CA GLU A 95 22.28 11.45 12.40
C GLU A 95 21.29 11.92 13.49
N THR A 96 21.78 12.43 14.62
CA THR A 96 20.95 12.93 15.73
C THR A 96 21.06 14.44 15.85
N TYR A 97 19.91 15.10 15.88
CA TYR A 97 19.74 16.53 16.09
C TYR A 97 19.08 16.75 17.44
N THR A 98 19.63 17.64 18.26
CA THR A 98 19.13 17.89 19.61
C THR A 98 18.93 19.38 19.87
N ALA A 99 17.80 19.74 20.45
CA ALA A 99 17.53 21.07 21.01
C ALA A 99 16.59 20.96 22.21
N ASN A 100 16.95 21.58 23.34
CA ASN A 100 16.21 21.52 24.61
C ASN A 100 15.83 20.08 25.00
N GLU A 101 16.79 19.16 24.93
CA GLU A 101 16.60 17.72 25.22
C GLU A 101 15.65 16.96 24.28
N ASN A 102 14.97 17.63 23.35
CA ASN A 102 14.22 16.97 22.28
C ASN A 102 15.17 16.52 21.17
N GLN A 103 14.85 15.41 20.53
CA GLN A 103 15.69 14.82 19.50
C GLN A 103 14.92 14.57 18.19
N VAL A 104 15.61 14.78 17.07
CA VAL A 104 15.25 14.20 15.77
C VAL A 104 16.38 13.28 15.36
N ILE A 105 16.06 12.03 15.08
CA ILE A 105 17.02 10.96 14.78
C ILE A 105 16.70 10.41 13.40
N PHE A 106 17.70 10.29 12.53
CA PHE A 106 17.57 9.64 11.23
C PHE A 106 18.23 8.26 11.24
N ASP A 107 17.62 7.32 10.53
CA ASP A 107 18.15 5.98 10.23
C ASP A 107 17.83 5.67 8.76
N GLY A 108 18.80 5.91 7.87
CA GLY A 108 18.53 5.99 6.45
C GLY A 108 17.47 7.05 6.17
N ASN A 109 16.41 6.70 5.43
CA ASN A 109 15.26 7.58 5.17
C ASN A 109 14.13 7.46 6.20
N LYS A 110 14.32 6.65 7.24
CA LYS A 110 13.46 6.69 8.42
C LYS A 110 13.89 7.81 9.34
N PHE A 111 12.94 8.34 10.09
CA PHE A 111 13.20 9.35 11.10
C PHE A 111 12.32 9.12 12.34
N SER A 112 12.75 9.71 13.45
CA SER A 112 12.00 9.73 14.71
C SER A 112 12.14 11.08 15.38
N PHE A 113 11.03 11.64 15.85
CA PHE A 113 11.01 12.76 16.78
C PHE A 113 10.73 12.24 18.19
N VAL A 114 11.68 12.48 19.09
CA VAL A 114 11.65 12.02 20.49
C VAL A 114 11.68 13.25 21.39
N PRO A 115 10.53 13.78 21.82
CA PRO A 115 10.49 14.87 22.76
C PRO A 115 10.83 14.38 24.17
N LYS A 116 11.51 15.23 24.96
CA LYS A 116 11.85 14.93 26.37
C LYS A 116 10.60 14.82 27.25
N THR A 117 9.63 15.70 26.99
CA THR A 117 8.33 15.73 27.64
C THR A 117 7.24 15.81 26.57
N PRO A 118 6.02 15.30 26.83
CA PRO A 118 4.93 15.36 25.85
C PRO A 118 4.72 16.78 25.31
N VAL A 119 4.60 16.92 24.00
CA VAL A 119 4.38 18.22 23.36
C VAL A 119 2.90 18.55 23.45
N ALA A 120 2.56 19.56 24.25
CA ALA A 120 1.20 20.07 24.36
C ALA A 120 0.79 20.77 23.06
N LEU A 121 -0.18 20.20 22.34
CA LEU A 121 -0.80 20.79 21.16
C LEU A 121 -2.30 20.98 21.42
N SER A 122 -2.93 21.97 20.79
CA SER A 122 -4.39 22.17 20.86
C SER A 122 -5.15 20.89 20.53
N GLU A 123 -4.64 20.13 19.55
CA GLU A 123 -5.20 18.91 19.02
C GLU A 123 -5.20 17.78 20.04
N THR A 124 -4.28 17.77 21.00
CA THR A 124 -4.13 16.70 22.01
C THR A 124 -5.17 16.78 23.14
N HIS A 125 -5.78 17.96 23.34
CA HIS A 125 -6.80 18.15 24.37
C HIS A 125 -8.08 17.39 24.04
N GLY A 126 -8.60 16.59 24.99
CA GLY A 126 -9.83 15.82 24.80
C GLY A 126 -9.72 14.77 23.69
N ILE A 127 -8.52 14.20 23.49
CA ILE A 127 -8.36 13.04 22.62
C ILE A 127 -9.06 11.82 23.24
N ASP A 128 -9.79 11.10 22.41
CA ASP A 128 -10.47 9.84 22.72
C ASP A 128 -10.39 8.88 21.53
N ALA A 129 -10.79 7.62 21.72
CA ALA A 129 -10.74 6.59 20.68
C ALA A 129 -11.58 6.94 19.43
N VAL A 130 -12.62 7.76 19.56
CA VAL A 130 -13.51 8.14 18.45
C VAL A 130 -12.89 9.24 17.60
N ASN A 131 -12.13 10.15 18.22
CA ASN A 131 -11.59 11.33 17.56
C ASN A 131 -10.08 11.27 17.29
N ALA A 132 -9.39 10.22 17.77
CA ALA A 132 -7.94 10.03 17.68
C ALA A 132 -7.42 10.17 16.24
N SER A 133 -7.96 9.44 15.26
CA SER A 133 -7.52 9.55 13.86
C SER A 133 -7.64 10.97 13.29
N LYS A 134 -8.74 11.67 13.62
CA LYS A 134 -8.99 13.05 13.15
C LYS A 134 -7.99 14.04 13.77
N LYS A 135 -7.68 13.88 15.05
CA LYS A 135 -6.67 14.71 15.74
C LYS A 135 -5.27 14.40 15.27
N GLY A 136 -4.93 13.12 15.10
CA GLY A 136 -3.67 12.67 14.50
C GLY A 136 -3.41 13.31 13.14
N LYS A 137 -4.42 13.35 12.26
CA LYS A 137 -4.32 14.05 10.96
C LYS A 137 -3.94 15.53 11.10
N LYS A 138 -4.54 16.24 12.07
CA LYS A 138 -4.23 17.65 12.32
C LYS A 138 -2.82 17.84 12.89
N ILE A 139 -2.36 16.93 13.74
CA ILE A 139 -0.99 16.94 14.28
C ILE A 139 0.02 16.68 13.15
N ALA A 140 -0.25 15.73 12.25
CA ALA A 140 0.58 15.53 11.06
C ALA A 140 0.68 16.82 10.23
N ALA A 141 -0.45 17.49 9.96
CA ALA A 141 -0.47 18.76 9.25
C ALA A 141 0.30 19.88 9.98
N TYR A 142 0.25 19.92 11.32
CA TYR A 142 1.04 20.87 12.12
C TYR A 142 2.55 20.73 11.88
N TYR A 143 3.04 19.50 11.68
CA TYR A 143 4.44 19.22 11.35
C TYR A 143 4.74 19.25 9.85
N GLY A 144 3.78 19.65 9.01
CA GLY A 144 3.95 19.81 7.57
C GLY A 144 3.74 18.54 6.75
N PHE A 145 3.31 17.43 7.35
CA PHE A 145 3.03 16.21 6.61
C PHE A 145 1.70 16.33 5.87
N ASP A 146 1.73 16.29 4.54
CA ASP A 146 0.54 16.13 3.74
C ASP A 146 -0.02 14.70 3.89
N SER A 147 -1.28 14.63 4.32
CA SER A 147 -2.03 13.41 4.58
C SER A 147 -3.37 13.40 3.85
N GLN A 148 -3.49 14.17 2.75
CA GLN A 148 -4.70 14.16 1.92
C GLN A 148 -4.97 12.76 1.37
N ASN A 149 -3.95 12.12 0.82
CA ASN A 149 -4.01 10.78 0.23
C ASN A 149 -3.48 9.70 1.19
N ALA A 150 -3.73 9.84 2.50
CA ALA A 150 -3.29 8.86 3.48
C ALA A 150 -4.48 8.07 4.05
N LEU A 151 -4.30 6.75 4.18
CA LEU A 151 -5.14 5.94 5.05
C LEU A 151 -4.68 6.15 6.50
N ILE A 152 -5.60 6.53 7.39
CA ILE A 152 -5.30 6.85 8.78
C ILE A 152 -6.15 5.96 9.69
N ILE A 153 -5.49 5.15 10.51
CA ILE A 153 -6.10 4.32 11.53
C ILE A 153 -5.57 4.70 12.91
N SER A 154 -6.36 4.47 13.94
CA SER A 154 -5.93 4.65 15.32
C SER A 154 -6.26 3.42 16.15
N SER A 155 -5.46 3.19 17.18
CA SER A 155 -5.71 2.22 18.24
C SER A 155 -5.51 2.88 19.59
N ASP A 156 -6.19 2.35 20.60
CA ASP A 156 -6.15 2.82 21.97
C ASP A 156 -5.54 1.72 22.85
N ASP A 157 -4.47 2.05 23.55
CA ASP A 157 -3.90 1.28 24.64
C ASP A 157 -4.02 2.09 25.94
N ASN A 158 -5.16 1.97 26.60
CA ASN A 158 -5.42 2.56 27.92
C ASN A 158 -5.15 4.07 27.99
N GLY A 159 -5.63 4.84 27.00
CA GLY A 159 -5.44 6.29 26.91
C GLY A 159 -4.14 6.71 26.23
N LYS A 160 -3.35 5.75 25.74
CA LYS A 160 -2.29 5.96 24.77
C LYS A 160 -2.83 5.65 23.38
N TYR A 161 -2.99 6.69 22.57
CA TYR A 161 -3.51 6.59 21.22
C TYR A 161 -2.37 6.47 20.22
N HIS A 162 -2.33 5.36 19.51
CA HIS A 162 -1.38 5.09 18.43
C HIS A 162 -2.05 5.40 17.10
N ILE A 163 -1.58 6.43 16.41
CA ILE A 163 -2.05 6.79 15.07
C ILE A 163 -1.08 6.19 14.06
N PHE A 164 -1.60 5.44 13.10
CA PHE A 164 -0.84 4.92 11.97
C PHE A 164 -1.39 5.54 10.69
N MET A 165 -0.49 6.04 9.85
CA MET A 165 -0.79 6.62 8.54
C MET A 165 0.05 5.91 7.50
N THR A 166 -0.53 5.64 6.33
CA THR A 166 0.19 5.13 5.16
C THR A 166 -0.28 5.89 3.93
N TYR A 167 0.64 6.30 3.05
CA TYR A 167 0.27 6.95 1.81
C TYR A 167 -0.49 5.98 0.90
N THR A 168 -1.40 6.52 0.10
CA THR A 168 -2.20 5.77 -0.87
C THR A 168 -2.05 6.38 -2.25
N ILE A 169 -1.97 5.50 -3.24
CA ILE A 169 -1.94 5.83 -4.66
C ILE A 169 -3.22 5.25 -5.24
N GLU A 170 -4.11 6.09 -5.75
CA GLU A 170 -5.41 5.65 -6.28
C GLU A 170 -6.24 4.84 -5.25
N ASN A 171 -6.18 5.23 -3.97
CA ASN A 171 -6.75 4.53 -2.80
C ASN A 171 -6.12 3.17 -2.46
N LEU A 172 -5.00 2.81 -3.09
CA LEU A 172 -4.25 1.60 -2.77
C LEU A 172 -3.05 1.94 -1.86
N PRO A 173 -2.81 1.17 -0.78
CA PRO A 173 -1.77 1.49 0.20
C PRO A 173 -0.36 1.28 -0.36
N VAL A 174 0.57 2.14 0.04
CA VAL A 174 2.01 1.90 -0.07
C VAL A 174 2.48 1.22 1.21
N PHE A 175 2.56 -0.12 1.20
CA PHE A 175 2.55 -0.94 2.42
C PHE A 175 3.66 -0.66 3.44
N ASN A 176 4.81 -0.17 2.97
CA ASN A 176 5.99 0.10 3.78
C ASN A 176 6.33 1.59 3.85
N ASP A 177 5.46 2.46 3.32
CA ASP A 177 5.47 3.90 3.58
C ASP A 177 4.50 4.19 4.72
N TYR A 178 5.02 4.73 5.82
CA TYR A 178 4.23 4.87 7.03
C TYR A 178 4.71 5.99 7.95
N MET A 179 3.75 6.57 8.66
CA MET A 179 3.98 7.49 9.76
C MET A 179 3.19 7.06 10.99
N THR A 180 3.83 7.14 12.15
CA THR A 180 3.23 6.79 13.43
C THR A 180 3.31 7.96 14.39
N PHE A 181 2.24 8.20 15.16
CA PHE A 181 2.19 9.21 16.21
C PHE A 181 1.65 8.59 17.48
N ASP A 182 2.36 8.80 18.59
CA ASP A 182 1.91 8.37 19.92
C ASP A 182 1.37 9.58 20.67
N ILE A 183 0.10 9.56 21.06
CA ILE A 183 -0.58 10.70 21.67
C ILE A 183 -1.24 10.27 22.98
N THR A 184 -1.13 11.11 24.01
CA THR A 184 -1.87 10.97 25.26
C THR A 184 -2.62 12.27 25.57
N SER A 185 -3.43 12.27 26.64
CA SER A 185 -4.02 13.51 27.15
C SER A 185 -2.99 14.52 27.65
N ALA A 186 -1.76 14.10 27.95
CA ALA A 186 -0.65 14.98 28.33
C ALA A 186 0.02 15.67 27.13
N GLY A 187 -0.18 15.14 25.91
CA GLY A 187 0.40 15.68 24.69
C GLY A 187 0.89 14.60 23.72
N LEU A 188 1.56 15.05 22.67
CA LEU A 188 2.25 14.20 21.70
C LEU A 188 3.53 13.64 22.32
N MET A 189 3.64 12.33 22.40
CA MET A 189 4.78 11.60 22.96
C MET A 189 5.94 11.47 21.97
N GLY A 190 5.68 11.62 20.68
CA GLY A 190 6.65 11.48 19.60
C GLY A 190 5.99 10.98 18.33
N PHE A 191 6.76 10.96 17.25
CA PHE A 191 6.34 10.35 15.99
C PHE A 191 7.55 9.76 15.27
N SER A 192 7.31 8.78 14.40
CA SER A 192 8.36 8.16 13.61
C SER A 192 7.81 7.58 12.32
N GLY A 193 8.67 7.41 11.34
CA GLY A 193 8.27 6.78 10.09
C GLY A 193 9.23 7.04 8.94
N VAL A 194 8.72 6.76 7.76
CA VAL A 194 9.28 7.05 6.46
C VAL A 194 8.12 7.57 5.61
N TRP A 195 8.28 8.72 4.99
CA TRP A 195 7.17 9.40 4.32
C TRP A 195 7.54 9.81 2.91
N PHE A 196 6.89 9.16 1.95
CA PHE A 196 7.01 9.40 0.53
C PHE A 196 5.66 9.89 -0.01
N THR A 197 5.72 10.86 -0.92
CA THR A 197 4.52 11.43 -1.56
C THR A 197 4.58 11.24 -3.07
N GLN A 198 3.41 11.15 -3.72
CA GLN A 198 3.33 10.93 -5.16
C GLN A 198 3.95 12.09 -5.92
N ASN A 199 4.89 11.76 -6.80
CA ASN A 199 5.48 12.67 -7.77
C ASN A 199 4.71 12.58 -9.11
N SER A 200 4.59 11.38 -9.67
CA SER A 200 3.89 11.16 -10.95
C SER A 200 3.26 9.77 -11.05
N LEU A 201 2.30 9.63 -11.96
CA LEU A 201 1.71 8.35 -12.34
C LEU A 201 2.17 7.95 -13.74
N GLY A 202 2.37 6.65 -13.92
CA GLY A 202 2.63 6.03 -15.22
C GLY A 202 1.34 5.68 -15.96
N GLU A 203 1.48 4.87 -17.01
CA GLU A 203 0.35 4.38 -17.78
C GLU A 203 -0.45 3.31 -17.02
N TYR A 204 -1.77 3.32 -17.21
CA TYR A 204 -2.65 2.29 -16.68
C TYR A 204 -2.43 0.94 -17.35
N ARG A 205 -2.34 -0.11 -16.53
CA ARG A 205 -2.22 -1.50 -16.98
C ARG A 205 -3.25 -2.36 -16.29
N ASN A 206 -3.66 -3.44 -16.96
CA ASN A 206 -4.49 -4.46 -16.34
C ASN A 206 -3.67 -5.18 -15.27
N VAL A 207 -4.27 -5.33 -14.09
CA VAL A 207 -3.70 -6.07 -12.98
C VAL A 207 -3.90 -7.56 -13.21
N LYS A 208 -2.83 -8.33 -13.03
CA LYS A 208 -2.82 -9.79 -12.86
C LYS A 208 -3.88 -10.18 -11.83
N SER A 209 -4.66 -11.21 -12.16
CA SER A 209 -5.73 -11.66 -11.26
C SER A 209 -5.16 -12.19 -9.93
N VAL A 210 -5.98 -12.18 -8.87
CA VAL A 210 -5.61 -12.83 -7.59
C VAL A 210 -5.33 -14.32 -7.80
N THR A 211 -6.08 -14.97 -8.70
CA THR A 211 -5.86 -16.37 -9.08
C THR A 211 -4.44 -16.60 -9.59
N ASP A 212 -3.99 -15.79 -10.56
CA ASP A 212 -2.65 -15.92 -11.12
C ASP A 212 -1.57 -15.60 -10.08
N ALA A 213 -1.80 -14.58 -9.24
CA ALA A 213 -0.88 -14.24 -8.16
C ALA A 213 -0.73 -15.37 -7.13
N LEU A 214 -1.83 -16.05 -6.78
CA LEU A 214 -1.82 -17.21 -5.88
C LEU A 214 -1.13 -18.43 -6.50
N LEU A 215 -1.32 -18.66 -7.80
CA LEU A 215 -0.61 -19.71 -8.52
C LEU A 215 0.90 -19.44 -8.54
N GLU A 216 1.31 -18.20 -8.83
CA GLU A 216 2.72 -17.79 -8.78
C GLU A 216 3.31 -17.94 -7.37
N PHE A 217 2.59 -17.50 -6.33
CA PHE A 217 3.00 -17.71 -4.95
C PHE A 217 3.15 -19.20 -4.60
N SER A 218 2.23 -20.05 -5.05
CA SER A 218 2.29 -21.50 -4.81
C SER A 218 3.54 -22.15 -5.46
N ALA A 219 4.03 -21.58 -6.56
CA ALA A 219 5.22 -22.02 -7.27
C ALA A 219 6.52 -21.33 -6.77
N SER A 220 6.41 -20.32 -5.91
CA SER A 220 7.57 -19.56 -5.43
C SER A 220 8.51 -20.42 -4.59
N LYS A 221 9.81 -20.23 -4.80
CA LYS A 221 10.87 -20.88 -4.01
C LYS A 221 10.99 -20.28 -2.61
N ASP A 222 10.51 -19.05 -2.41
CA ASP A 222 10.61 -18.31 -1.15
C ASP A 222 9.46 -18.63 -0.19
N LYS A 223 8.47 -19.42 -0.64
CA LYS A 223 7.35 -19.84 0.21
C LYS A 223 7.86 -20.77 1.32
N PRO A 224 7.23 -20.74 2.52
CA PRO A 224 7.61 -21.64 3.60
C PRO A 224 7.47 -23.11 3.20
N ASN A 225 8.41 -23.95 3.63
CA ASN A 225 8.32 -25.41 3.50
C ASN A 225 7.50 -26.03 4.65
N LYS A 226 6.31 -25.47 4.89
CA LYS A 226 5.35 -25.89 5.92
C LYS A 226 3.93 -25.64 5.40
N LYS A 227 2.92 -26.12 6.12
CA LYS A 227 1.53 -25.75 5.84
C LYS A 227 1.35 -24.23 5.94
N ILE A 228 0.70 -23.65 4.95
CA ILE A 228 0.46 -22.22 4.78
C ILE A 228 -1.04 -21.95 4.96
N GLU A 229 -1.37 -20.93 5.73
CA GLU A 229 -2.74 -20.41 5.85
C GLU A 229 -2.71 -18.93 5.50
N ILE A 230 -3.35 -18.56 4.38
CA ILE A 230 -3.44 -17.19 3.90
C ILE A 230 -4.61 -16.51 4.61
N SER A 231 -4.34 -15.38 5.25
CA SER A 231 -5.34 -14.61 6.00
C SER A 231 -5.85 -13.39 5.21
N ASP A 232 -5.05 -12.84 4.30
CA ASP A 232 -5.40 -11.63 3.55
C ASP A 232 -4.63 -11.56 2.21
N ILE A 233 -5.27 -10.97 1.19
CA ILE A 233 -4.67 -10.67 -0.11
C ILE A 233 -5.09 -9.25 -0.49
N THR A 234 -4.14 -8.33 -0.53
CA THR A 234 -4.41 -6.91 -0.77
C THR A 234 -3.56 -6.39 -1.93
N LEU A 235 -4.19 -5.67 -2.87
CA LEU A 235 -3.48 -4.93 -3.91
C LEU A 235 -2.91 -3.63 -3.33
N GLY A 236 -1.66 -3.31 -3.66
CA GLY A 236 -1.02 -2.07 -3.23
C GLY A 236 0.31 -1.86 -3.90
N TYR A 237 1.16 -1.08 -3.25
CA TYR A 237 2.51 -0.78 -3.72
C TYR A 237 3.50 -1.05 -2.60
N ASN A 238 4.75 -1.31 -2.97
CA ASN A 238 5.84 -1.53 -2.02
C ASN A 238 7.10 -0.85 -2.52
N ILE A 239 7.72 -0.02 -1.69
CA ILE A 239 9.01 0.60 -1.98
C ILE A 239 10.09 -0.48 -1.86
N VAL A 240 10.83 -0.74 -2.93
CA VAL A 240 11.89 -1.76 -2.95
C VAL A 240 13.21 -1.18 -2.45
N ASP A 241 13.52 0.04 -2.86
CA ASP A 241 14.73 0.76 -2.47
C ASP A 241 14.35 2.08 -1.83
N PHE A 242 14.62 2.20 -0.53
CA PHE A 242 14.36 3.44 0.19
C PHE A 242 15.43 4.48 -0.04
N ASP A 243 16.65 4.12 -0.46
CA ASP A 243 17.78 5.05 -0.59
C ASP A 243 17.69 5.88 -1.87
N THR A 244 16.98 5.39 -2.88
CA THR A 244 16.73 6.10 -4.13
C THR A 244 15.50 7.01 -4.02
N SER A 245 15.66 8.30 -4.33
CA SER A 245 14.56 9.26 -4.44
C SER A 245 14.79 10.20 -5.63
N PRO A 246 13.84 10.32 -6.58
CA PRO A 246 12.55 9.63 -6.61
C PRO A 246 12.68 8.12 -6.88
N THR A 247 11.76 7.32 -6.32
CA THR A 247 11.69 5.86 -6.52
C THR A 247 10.47 5.49 -7.36
N GLU A 248 10.65 4.55 -8.30
CA GLU A 248 9.54 3.97 -9.07
C GLU A 248 8.94 2.77 -8.33
N LEU A 249 7.62 2.68 -8.32
CA LEU A 249 6.85 1.59 -7.72
C LEU A 249 6.00 0.93 -8.80
N GLN A 250 6.05 -0.39 -8.79
CA GLN A 250 5.11 -1.23 -9.52
C GLN A 250 4.04 -1.74 -8.54
N PRO A 251 2.79 -1.92 -9.02
CA PRO A 251 1.74 -2.52 -8.19
C PRO A 251 2.10 -3.96 -7.81
N VAL A 252 1.69 -4.38 -6.62
CA VAL A 252 1.93 -5.71 -6.08
C VAL A 252 0.71 -6.24 -5.33
N TRP A 253 0.51 -7.55 -5.42
CA TRP A 253 -0.35 -8.29 -4.51
C TRP A 253 0.44 -8.64 -3.25
N ARG A 254 -0.01 -8.13 -2.09
CA ARG A 254 0.51 -8.54 -0.79
C ARG A 254 -0.32 -9.70 -0.24
N ILE A 255 0.29 -10.88 -0.18
CA ILE A 255 -0.27 -12.08 0.43
C ILE A 255 0.20 -12.11 1.89
N THR A 256 -0.74 -12.06 2.83
CA THR A 256 -0.46 -12.14 4.27
C THR A 256 -0.85 -13.50 4.79
N LEU A 257 0.06 -14.15 5.51
CA LEU A 257 -0.19 -15.41 6.19
C LEU A 257 -0.74 -15.17 7.59
N LYS A 258 -1.40 -16.16 8.16
CA LYS A 258 -1.95 -16.11 9.53
C LYS A 258 -0.89 -15.90 10.61
N ASP A 259 0.36 -16.29 10.36
CA ASP A 259 1.49 -16.01 11.25
C ASP A 259 2.05 -14.57 11.10
N GLY A 260 1.45 -13.75 10.23
CA GLY A 260 1.84 -12.36 9.98
C GLY A 260 2.89 -12.19 8.89
N SER A 261 3.44 -13.27 8.34
CA SER A 261 4.40 -13.21 7.23
C SER A 261 3.76 -12.59 5.98
N LYS A 262 4.53 -11.79 5.24
CA LYS A 262 4.04 -11.06 4.06
C LYS A 262 4.88 -11.43 2.83
N TYR A 263 4.20 -11.66 1.72
CA TYR A 263 4.80 -11.97 0.43
C TYR A 263 4.25 -11.01 -0.62
N TYR A 264 5.08 -10.63 -1.57
CA TYR A 264 4.73 -9.65 -2.60
C TYR A 264 4.89 -10.28 -3.97
N ILE A 265 3.81 -10.31 -4.73
CA ILE A 265 3.79 -10.80 -6.12
C ILE A 265 3.54 -9.59 -7.01
N ASN A 266 4.32 -9.45 -8.09
CA ASN A 266 4.09 -8.39 -9.08
C ASN A 266 2.68 -8.51 -9.65
N ALA A 267 1.92 -7.41 -9.59
CA ALA A 267 0.53 -7.34 -10.00
C ALA A 267 0.39 -6.86 -11.43
#